data_AF-A0A6B2TK47-F1
#
_entry.id   AF-A0A6B2TK47-F1
#
_cell.length_a   1.000
_cell.length_b   1.000
_cell.length_c   1.000
_cell.angle_alpha   90.00
_cell.angle_beta   90.00
_cell.angle_gamma   90.00
#
_symmetry.space_group_name_H-M   'P 1'
#
loop_
_entity.id
_entity.type
_entity.pdbx_description
1 polymer ?
#
loop_
_entity_poly.entity_id
_entity_poly.type
_entity_poly.pdbx_seq_one_letter_code
_entity_poly.pdbx_strand_id
1 'polypeptide(L)'
;MNRFQVYRAALPEVCTADPRRMVFTADAEGRCEISTWDAATRRSRRVTDRPGGTLHGAIDRDARVWWFDEDARGVGRWRHQAFTGGPDR
;
A
#
# COMPACT_ATOMS: atom_id res chain seq x y z
N MET A 1 -16.64 6.92 22.67
CA MET A 1 -15.80 5.94 21.96
C MET A 1 -14.42 6.57 21.78
N ASN A 2 -13.41 6.09 22.49
CA ASN A 2 -12.07 6.69 22.39
C ASN A 2 -11.44 6.23 21.06
N ARG A 3 -11.19 7.17 20.15
CA ARG A 3 -10.64 6.88 18.83
C ARG A 3 -9.12 6.76 18.97
N PHE A 4 -8.63 5.55 19.18
CA PHE A 4 -7.20 5.28 19.15
C PHE A 4 -6.68 5.56 17.73
N GLN A 5 -5.85 6.59 17.57
CA GLN A 5 -5.07 6.82 16.35
C GLN A 5 -3.63 6.39 16.63
N VAL A 6 -3.14 5.43 15.85
CA VAL A 6 -1.75 4.98 15.90
C VAL A 6 -1.04 5.58 14.69
N TYR A 7 -0.08 6.48 14.95
CA TYR A 7 0.82 6.98 13.92
C TYR A 7 2.03 6.06 13.84
N ARG A 8 2.06 5.20 12.82
CA ARG A 8 3.23 4.38 12.52
C ARG A 8 4.02 5.03 11.38
N ALA A 9 5.05 5.77 11.73
CA ALA A 9 6.06 6.16 10.76
C ALA A 9 6.86 4.90 10.37
N ALA A 10 6.77 4.50 9.11
CA ALA A 10 7.63 3.48 8.53
C ALA A 10 8.32 4.10 7.33
N LEU A 11 9.59 3.74 7.11
CA LEU A 11 10.24 4.05 5.85
C LEU A 11 9.48 3.36 4.72
N PRO A 12 9.40 3.98 3.53
CA PRO A 12 8.84 3.30 2.37
C PRO A 12 9.65 2.05 2.04
N GLU A 13 8.97 1.02 1.57
CA GLU A 13 9.63 -0.08 0.88
C GLU A 13 10.01 0.37 -0.54
N VAL A 14 11.21 -0.01 -0.97
CA VAL A 14 11.80 0.47 -2.22
C VAL A 14 11.94 -0.69 -3.19
N CYS A 15 11.47 -0.50 -4.42
CA CYS A 15 11.63 -1.50 -5.47
C CYS A 15 13.12 -1.78 -5.72
N THR A 16 13.50 -3.06 -5.63
CA THR A 16 14.90 -3.48 -5.78
C THR A 16 15.48 -3.14 -7.16
N ALA A 17 14.65 -3.14 -8.22
CA ALA A 17 15.11 -2.84 -9.58
C ALA A 17 15.09 -1.35 -9.93
N ASP A 18 14.28 -0.53 -9.24
CA ASP A 18 14.18 0.91 -9.49
C ASP A 18 13.88 1.66 -8.20
N PRO A 19 14.88 2.26 -7.53
CA PRO A 19 14.69 2.91 -6.24
C PRO A 19 13.81 4.16 -6.29
N ARG A 20 13.43 4.63 -7.48
CA ARG A 20 12.47 5.73 -7.63
C ARG A 20 11.03 5.28 -7.40
N ARG A 21 10.77 3.97 -7.39
CA ARG A 21 9.46 3.36 -7.14
C ARG A 21 9.40 2.84 -5.72
N MET A 22 8.50 3.43 -4.94
CA MET A 22 8.39 3.16 -3.51
C MET A 22 6.94 2.86 -3.12
N VAL A 23 6.75 2.05 -2.07
CA VAL A 23 5.46 1.76 -1.47
C VAL A 23 5.48 2.13 0.00
N PHE A 24 4.39 2.73 0.48
CA PHE A 24 4.24 3.13 1.87
C PHE A 24 2.77 3.09 2.28
N THR A 25 2.53 3.05 3.58
CA THR A 25 1.18 3.16 4.13
C THR A 25 0.92 4.60 4.54
N ALA A 26 -0.23 5.13 4.15
CA ALA A 26 -0.64 6.50 4.46
C ALA A 26 -2.09 6.54 4.94
N ASP A 27 -2.46 7.62 5.63
CA ASP A 27 -3.87 7.92 5.87
C ASP A 27 -4.55 8.31 4.55
N ALA A 28 -5.66 7.66 4.28
CA ALA A 28 -6.60 8.02 3.24
C ALA A 28 -7.99 8.04 3.86
N GLU A 29 -8.50 9.23 4.17
CA GLU A 29 -9.84 9.45 4.72
C GLU A 29 -10.05 8.73 6.07
N GLY A 30 -9.04 8.76 6.94
CA GLY A 30 -9.12 8.13 8.26
C GLY A 30 -8.89 6.62 8.27
N ARG A 31 -8.46 6.04 7.15
CA ARG A 31 -8.04 4.63 7.03
C ARG A 31 -6.58 4.56 6.60
N CYS A 32 -5.83 3.61 7.15
CA CYS A 32 -4.51 3.28 6.62
C CYS A 32 -4.67 2.55 5.29
N GLU A 33 -3.99 3.01 4.24
CA GLU A 33 -4.03 2.39 2.92
C GLU A 33 -2.64 2.37 2.28
N ILE A 34 -2.42 1.37 1.43
CA ILE A 34 -1.19 1.24 0.68
C ILE A 34 -1.18 2.26 -0.47
N SER A 35 -0.09 2.98 -0.58
CA SER A 35 0.16 4.00 -1.59
C SER A 35 1.52 3.80 -2.24
N THR A 36 1.63 4.15 -3.51
CA THR A 36 2.91 4.25 -4.22
C THR A 36 3.42 5.68 -4.20
N TRP A 37 4.75 5.84 -4.20
CA TRP A 37 5.45 7.09 -4.50
C TRP A 37 6.40 6.88 -5.68
N ASP A 38 6.24 7.70 -6.73
CA ASP A 38 7.16 7.79 -7.86
C ASP A 38 8.02 9.03 -7.73
N ALA A 39 9.30 8.85 -7.43
CA ALA A 39 10.25 9.94 -7.25
C ALA A 39 10.60 10.65 -8.57
N ALA A 40 10.45 9.99 -9.73
CA ALA A 40 10.73 10.60 -11.02
C ALA A 40 9.67 11.67 -11.36
N THR A 41 8.41 11.39 -11.04
CA THR A 41 7.28 12.30 -11.28
C THR A 41 6.85 13.10 -10.06
N ARG A 42 7.39 12.75 -8.88
CA ARG A 42 7.00 13.29 -7.56
C ARG A 42 5.50 13.17 -7.30
N ARG A 43 4.94 12.00 -7.63
CA ARG A 43 3.51 11.72 -7.48
C ARG A 43 3.28 10.54 -6.57
N SER A 44 2.24 10.63 -5.76
CA SER A 44 1.68 9.51 -5.01
C SER A 44 0.41 9.00 -5.68
N ARG A 45 0.10 7.72 -5.45
CA ARG A 45 -1.16 7.09 -5.87
C ARG A 45 -1.61 6.09 -4.82
N ARG A 46 -2.89 6.14 -4.45
CA ARG A 46 -3.52 5.13 -3.61
C ARG A 46 -3.68 3.82 -4.39
N VAL A 47 -3.26 2.71 -3.78
CA VAL A 47 -3.33 1.36 -4.37
C VAL A 47 -4.57 0.63 -3.87
N THR A 48 -4.83 0.69 -2.56
CA THR A 48 -5.92 -0.01 -1.91
C THR A 48 -7.01 0.96 -1.46
N ASP A 49 -8.27 0.53 -1.57
CA ASP A 49 -9.42 1.21 -0.96
C ASP A 49 -10.32 0.16 -0.36
N ARG A 50 -10.06 -0.19 0.90
CA ARG A 50 -10.75 -1.28 1.61
C ARG A 50 -11.55 -0.70 2.78
N PRO A 51 -12.73 -1.27 3.09
CA PRO A 51 -13.53 -0.80 4.22
C PRO A 51 -12.79 -0.80 5.57
N GLY A 52 -11.92 -1.80 5.79
CA GLY A 52 -11.06 -1.90 6.99
C GLY A 52 -9.70 -1.20 6.86
N GLY A 53 -9.39 -0.63 5.70
CA GLY A 53 -8.04 -0.22 5.34
C GLY A 53 -7.10 -1.39 5.05
N THR A 54 -5.88 -1.07 4.65
CA THR A 54 -4.79 -2.02 4.39
C THR A 54 -3.50 -1.47 5.00
N LEU A 55 -2.94 -2.19 5.99
CA LEU A 55 -1.80 -1.68 6.75
C LEU A 55 -0.45 -2.09 6.18
N HIS A 56 -0.31 -3.32 5.69
CA HIS A 56 0.94 -3.88 5.21
C HIS A 56 0.88 -4.10 3.70
N GLY A 57 1.89 -3.59 3.01
CA GLY A 57 2.12 -3.84 1.60
C GLY A 57 3.60 -3.88 1.31
N ALA A 58 3.94 -4.53 0.19
CA ALA A 58 5.32 -4.71 -0.25
C ALA A 58 5.46 -4.40 -1.75
N ILE A 59 6.70 -4.21 -2.22
CA ILE A 59 6.99 -4.04 -3.65
C ILE A 59 8.09 -5.00 -4.09
N ASP A 60 7.78 -5.83 -5.09
CA ASP A 60 8.76 -6.76 -5.63
C ASP A 60 9.71 -6.11 -6.65
N ARG A 61 10.67 -6.91 -7.13
CA ARG A 61 11.64 -6.50 -8.15
C ARG A 61 10.99 -6.07 -9.48
N ASP A 62 9.83 -6.62 -9.82
CA ASP A 62 9.10 -6.31 -11.06
C ASP A 62 8.18 -5.07 -10.88
N ALA A 63 8.30 -4.39 -9.74
CA ALA A 63 7.44 -3.29 -9.33
C ALA A 63 5.96 -3.69 -9.28
N ARG A 64 5.64 -4.87 -8.76
CA ARG A 64 4.29 -5.20 -8.32
C ARG A 64 4.14 -4.85 -6.85
N VAL A 65 3.04 -4.18 -6.53
CA VAL A 65 2.64 -3.85 -5.17
C VAL A 65 1.77 -4.98 -4.65
N TRP A 66 2.15 -5.58 -3.53
CA TRP A 66 1.49 -6.72 -2.89
C TRP A 66 0.80 -6.30 -1.61
N TRP A 67 -0.36 -6.87 -1.31
CA TRP A 67 -1.05 -6.75 -0.02
C TRP A 67 -1.90 -7.99 0.26
N PHE A 68 -2.34 -8.15 1.51
CA PHE A 68 -3.29 -9.19 1.88
C PHE A 68 -4.70 -8.58 1.91
N ASP A 69 -5.60 -9.07 1.07
CA ASP A 69 -7.00 -8.66 1.01
C ASP A 69 -7.82 -9.55 1.95
N GLU A 70 -7.98 -9.09 3.20
CA GLU A 70 -8.63 -9.81 4.29
C GLU A 70 -9.97 -9.21 4.71
N ASP A 71 -10.84 -10.07 5.23
CA ASP A 71 -12.06 -9.67 5.90
C ASP A 71 -11.80 -9.26 7.37
N ALA A 72 -12.87 -8.85 8.07
CA ALA A 72 -12.78 -8.44 9.48
C ALA A 72 -12.35 -9.56 10.45
N ARG A 73 -12.26 -10.82 9.99
CA ARG A 73 -11.78 -11.97 10.76
C ARG A 73 -10.33 -12.32 10.42
N GLY A 74 -9.67 -11.57 9.55
CA GLY A 74 -8.30 -11.83 9.08
C GLY A 74 -8.21 -12.95 8.06
N VAL A 75 -9.33 -13.36 7.43
CA VAL A 75 -9.33 -14.38 6.38
C VAL A 75 -9.30 -13.70 5.03
N GLY A 76 -8.33 -14.06 4.19
CA GLY A 76 -8.07 -13.33 2.96
C GLY A 76 -7.22 -14.07 1.96
N ARG A 77 -6.79 -13.31 0.96
CA ARG A 77 -5.88 -13.77 -0.10
C ARG A 77 -4.84 -12.70 -0.40
N TRP A 78 -3.66 -13.14 -0.81
CA TRP A 78 -2.68 -12.23 -1.38
C TRP A 78 -3.18 -11.68 -2.71
N ARG A 79 -3.02 -10.38 -2.88
CA ARG A 79 -3.32 -9.65 -4.11
C ARG A 79 -2.12 -8.82 -4.51
N HIS A 80 -2.01 -8.55 -5.80
CA HIS A 80 -1.02 -7.63 -6.31
C HIS A 80 -1.49 -6.83 -7.52
N GLN A 81 -0.90 -5.66 -7.72
CA GLN A 81 -1.14 -4.80 -8.87
C GLN A 81 0.20 -4.25 -9.37
N ALA A 82 0.31 -3.93 -10.66
CA ALA A 82 1.49 -3.20 -11.13
C ALA A 82 1.59 -1.83 -10.43
N PHE A 83 2.81 -1.34 -10.21
CA PHE A 83 3.08 -0.05 -9.58
C PHE A 83 2.32 1.11 -10.25
N THR A 84 2.22 1.08 -11.58
CA THR A 84 1.53 2.07 -12.41
C THR A 84 0.00 1.95 -12.40
N GLY A 85 -0.56 0.98 -11.66
CA GLY A 85 -2.00 0.71 -11.61
C GLY A 85 -2.43 -0.43 -12.54
N GLY A 86 -3.74 -0.63 -12.65
CA GLY A 86 -4.35 -1.69 -13.45
C GLY A 86 -5.23 -2.62 -12.59
N PRO A 87 -5.72 -3.75 -13.12
CA PRO A 87 -6.45 -4.71 -12.30
C PRO A 87 -5.54 -5.31 -11.22
N ASP A 88 -6.09 -5.54 -10.02
CA ASP A 88 -5.43 -6.36 -9.02
C ASP A 88 -5.68 -7.86 -9.33
N ARG A 89 -4.66 -8.69 -9.09
CA ARG A 89 -4.68 -10.14 -9.31
C ARG A 89 -4.41 -10.88 -8.02
#